data_AF-A0A8T6EKP4-F1
#
_entry.id   AF-A0A8T6EKP4-F1
#
_cell.length_a   1.000
_cell.length_b   1.000
_cell.length_c   1.000
_cell.angle_alpha   90.00
_cell.angle_beta   90.00
_cell.angle_gamma   90.00
#
_symmetry.space_group_name_H-M   'P 1'
#
loop_
_entity.id
_entity.type
_entity.pdbx_description
1 polymer ?
#
loop_
_entity_poly.entity_id
_entity_poly.type
_entity_poly.pdbx_seq_one_letter_code
_entity_poly.pdbx_strand_id
1 'polypeptide(L)' 'MYIGRDEYVKGDVHVIRFVENALNERSIGPEEAEMLVQGAARKLGMAARLLDYEIWKYGSKSN' A
#
# COMPACT_ATOMS: atom_id res chain seq x y z
N MET A 1 -16.31 -5.08 16.24
CA MET A 1 -15.08 -4.81 15.46
C MET A 1 -15.51 -3.92 14.29
N TYR A 2 -15.37 -2.60 14.43
CA TYR A 2 -15.70 -1.67 13.35
C TYR A 2 -14.56 -1.72 12.35
N ILE A 3 -14.75 -2.41 11.23
CA ILE A 3 -13.85 -2.28 10.08
C ILE A 3 -14.18 -0.92 9.45
N GLY A 4 -13.58 0.14 10.00
CA GLY A 4 -13.71 1.48 9.46
C GLY A 4 -13.17 1.50 8.03
N ARG A 5 -13.78 2.30 7.14
CA ARG A 5 -13.35 2.49 5.74
C ARG A 5 -11.90 2.99 5.59
N ASP A 6 -11.23 3.31 6.69
CA ASP A 6 -9.89 3.88 6.77
C ASP A 6 -8.77 2.81 6.81
N GLU A 7 -9.12 1.54 7.02
CA GLU A 7 -8.17 0.41 7.04
C GLU A 7 -8.05 -0.30 5.69
N TYR A 8 -8.89 0.04 4.71
CA TYR A 8 -8.89 -0.65 3.41
C TYR A 8 -7.78 -0.12 2.50
N VAL A 9 -6.92 -1.03 2.03
CA VAL A 9 -5.93 -0.83 0.98
C VAL A 9 -6.30 -1.79 -0.14
N LYS A 10 -6.24 -1.36 -1.40
CA LYS A 10 -6.45 -2.25 -2.53
C LYS A 10 -5.08 -2.61 -3.10
N GLY A 11 -4.76 -3.90 -3.17
CA GLY A 11 -3.56 -4.40 -3.86
C GLY A 11 -3.61 -4.18 -5.37
N ASP A 12 -3.62 -2.92 -5.81
CA ASP A 12 -3.63 -2.54 -7.22
C ASP A 12 -2.21 -2.43 -7.79
N VAL A 13 -2.11 -2.08 -9.07
CA VAL A 13 -0.81 -1.99 -9.76
C VAL A 13 0.14 -0.97 -9.13
N HIS A 14 -0.35 0.10 -8.49
CA HIS A 14 0.49 1.09 -7.85
C HIS A 14 1.03 0.57 -6.52
N VAL A 15 0.17 -0.07 -5.73
CA VAL A 15 0.55 -0.71 -4.47
C VAL A 15 1.55 -1.84 -4.71
N ILE A 16 1.28 -2.73 -5.67
CA ILE A 16 2.17 -3.85 -6.01
C ILE A 16 3.53 -3.32 -6.45
N ARG A 17 3.59 -2.41 -7.44
CA ARG A 17 4.85 -1.86 -7.93
C ARG A 17 5.62 -1.09 -6.86
N PHE A 18 4.91 -0.39 -5.97
CA PHE A 18 5.54 0.30 -4.86
C PHE A 18 6.23 -0.69 -3.93
N VAL A 19 5.55 -1.78 -3.55
CA VAL A 19 6.10 -2.80 -2.66
C VAL A 19 7.25 -3.56 -3.32
N GLU A 20 7.12 -3.96 -4.59
CA GLU A 20 8.19 -4.60 -5.37
C GLU A 20 9.46 -3.74 -5.40
N ASN A 21 9.31 -2.45 -5.70
CA ASN A 21 10.44 -1.51 -5.71
C ASN A 21 11.03 -1.28 -4.32
N ALA A 22 10.19 -1.19 -3.27
CA ALA A 22 10.65 -0.94 -1.91
C ALA A 22 11.41 -2.13 -1.32
N LEU A 23 11.03 -3.36 -1.66
CA LEU A 23 11.67 -4.59 -1.19
C LEU A 23 12.76 -5.11 -2.13
N ASN A 24 12.90 -4.51 -3.32
CA ASN A 24 13.76 -5.01 -4.40
C ASN A 24 13.39 -6.46 -4.80
N GLU A 25 12.09 -6.74 -4.83
CA GLU A 25 11.53 -8.05 -5.17
C GLU A 25 10.81 -7.99 -6.52
N ARG A 26 10.82 -9.12 -7.26
CA ARG A 26 10.32 -9.17 -8.64
C ARG A 26 8.84 -9.56 -8.78
N SER A 27 8.22 -10.06 -7.71
CA SER A 27 6.86 -10.60 -7.78
C SER A 27 6.20 -10.58 -6.42
N ILE A 28 5.35 -9.59 -6.20
CA ILE A 28 4.49 -9.52 -5.00
C ILE A 28 3.03 -9.70 -5.42
N GLY A 29 2.31 -10.57 -4.71
CA GLY A 29 0.89 -10.78 -4.95
C GLY A 29 0.02 -9.60 -4.46
N PRO A 30 -1.20 -9.41 -5.01
CA PRO A 30 -2.11 -8.36 -4.55
C PRO A 30 -2.41 -8.38 -3.05
N GLU A 31 -2.72 -9.57 -2.51
CA GLU A 31 -3.03 -9.75 -1.07
C GLU A 31 -1.82 -9.49 -0.18
N GLU A 32 -0.64 -9.91 -0.63
CA GLU A 32 0.61 -9.68 0.08
C GLU A 32 0.98 -8.19 0.09
N ALA A 33 0.84 -7.50 -1.04
CA ALA A 33 1.07 -6.07 -1.12
C ALA A 33 0.11 -5.29 -0.21
N GLU A 34 -1.17 -5.68 -0.16
CA GLU A 34 -2.17 -5.12 0.76
C GLU A 34 -1.73 -5.29 2.22
N MET A 35 -1.37 -6.52 2.62
CA MET A 35 -0.92 -6.82 3.98
C MET A 35 0.31 -6.02 4.38
N LEU A 36 1.30 -5.90 3.48
CA LEU A 36 2.54 -5.18 3.72
C LEU A 36 2.29 -3.68 3.90
N VAL A 37 1.45 -3.08 3.06
CA VAL A 37 1.08 -1.65 3.17
C VAL A 37 0.25 -1.38 4.42
N GLN A 38 -0.71 -2.24 4.75
CA GLN A 38 -1.46 -2.12 6.01
C GLN A 38 -0.54 -2.23 7.23
N GLY A 39 0.40 -3.18 7.21
CA GLY A 39 1.42 -3.34 8.26
C GLY A 39 2.32 -2.11 8.38
N ALA A 40 2.73 -1.52 7.26
CA ALA A 40 3.52 -0.29 7.22
C ALA A 40 2.72 0.90 7.80
N ALA A 41 1.47 1.07 7.40
CA ALA A 41 0.59 2.13 7.90
C ALA A 41 0.43 2.07 9.43
N ARG A 42 0.23 0.86 9.98
CA ARG A 42 0.18 0.63 11.44
C ARG A 42 1.48 1.03 12.14
N LYS A 43 2.63 0.64 11.60
CA LYS A 43 3.95 1.02 12.15
C LYS A 43 4.21 2.52 12.10
N LEU A 44 3.69 3.19 11.07
CA LEU A 44 3.78 4.64 10.89
C LEU A 44 2.73 5.43 11.70
N GLY A 45 1.79 4.74 12.36
CA GLY A 45 0.71 5.40 13.10
C GLY A 45 -0.26 6.18 12.22
N MET A 46 -0.45 5.76 10.96
CA MET A 46 -1.32 6.43 9.99
C MET A 46 -2.42 5.49 9.48
N ALA A 47 -3.49 6.10 8.93
CA ALA A 47 -4.55 5.35 8.26
C ALA A 47 -4.01 4.66 7.00
N ALA A 48 -4.37 3.40 6.79
CA ALA A 48 -3.90 2.64 5.64
C ALA A 48 -4.36 3.26 4.31
N ARG A 49 -5.57 3.81 4.29
CA ARG A 49 -6.11 4.59 3.18
C ARG A 49 -5.28 5.84 2.84
N LEU A 50 -4.71 6.51 3.85
CA LEU A 50 -3.86 7.68 3.62
C LEU A 50 -2.54 7.27 2.97
N LEU A 51 -1.94 6.17 3.43
CA LEU A 51 -0.72 5.63 2.84
C LEU A 51 -0.95 5.18 1.39
N ASP A 52 -2.05 4.49 1.12
CA ASP A 52 -2.48 4.09 -0.23
C ASP A 52 -2.58 5.29 -1.18
N TYR A 53 -3.20 6.38 -0.72
CA TYR A 53 -3.30 7.63 -1.49
C TYR A 53 -1.92 8.25 -1.81
N GLU A 54 -1.00 8.28 -0.84
CA GLU A 54 0.35 8.81 -1.08
C GLU A 54 1.18 7.89 -2.00
N ILE A 55 0.98 6.57 -1.94
CA ILE A 55 1.58 5.61 -2.89
C ILE A 55 1.09 5.88 -4.32
N TRP A 56 -0.23 6.03 -4.51
CA TRP A 56 -0.79 6.37 -5.81
C TRP A 56 -0.23 7.69 -6.36
N LYS A 57 -0.13 8.71 -5.52
CA LYS A 57 0.41 10.02 -5.88
C LYS A 57 1.90 9.97 -6.23
N TYR A 58 2.68 9.17 -5.51
CA TYR A 58 4.09 8.92 -5.81
C TYR A 58 4.26 8.27 -7.19
N GLY A 59 3.46 7.22 -7.48
CA GLY A 59 3.45 6.57 -8.79
C GLY A 59 3.00 7.50 -9.92
N SER A 60 2.02 8.38 -9.66
CA SER A 60 1.46 9.30 -10.66
C SER A 60 2.38 10.47 -11.03
N LYS A 61 3.35 10.82 -10.17
CA LYS A 61 4.36 11.87 -10.45
C LYS A 61 5.57 11.36 -11.23
N SER A 62 5.74 10.05 -11.34
CA SER A 62 6.91 9.40 -11.95
C SER A 62 6.68 9.03 -13.42
N ASN A 63 5.63 9.59 -14.04
CA ASN A 63 5.20 9.39 -15.43
C ASN A 63 5.05 10.76 -16.11
#